data_AF-A0A9J5Z9L5-F1
#
_entry.id   AF-A0A9J5Z9L5-F1
#
_cell.length_a   1.000
_cell.length_b   1.000
_cell.length_c   1.000
_cell.angle_alpha   90.00
_cell.angle_beta   90.00
_cell.angle_gamma   90.00
#
_symmetry.space_group_name_H-M   'P 1'
#
loop_
_entity.id
_entity.type
_entity.pdbx_description
1 polymer ?
#
loop_
_entity_poly.entity_id
_entity_poly.type
_entity_poly.pdbx_seq_one_letter_code
_entity_poly.pdbx_strand_id
1 'polypeptide(L)'
;MTDMFSSWWTSFRHQDISLSMLLKLVKVFGSVIYTSLSTPTSVGVDIEAEKRMERYNLCFIELEKVKSCLPALSRRGGSIAKTAQELNLALHEVS
;
A
#
# COMPACT_ATOMS: atom_id res chain seq x y z
N MET A 1 30.55 5.89 15.87
CA MET A 1 29.70 6.97 15.31
C MET A 1 29.41 6.73 13.83
N THR A 2 30.38 6.29 13.03
CA THR A 2 30.22 5.85 11.63
C THR A 2 29.21 4.71 11.46
N ASP A 3 29.16 3.74 12.38
CA ASP A 3 28.22 2.60 12.30
C ASP A 3 26.74 2.98 12.51
N MET A 4 26.50 4.07 13.25
CA MET A 4 25.14 4.58 13.46
C MET A 4 24.64 5.29 12.21
N PHE A 5 25.51 6.06 11.54
CA PHE A 5 25.16 6.71 10.27
C PHE A 5 24.93 5.72 9.14
N SER A 6 25.74 4.67 9.03
CA SER A 6 25.54 3.62 8.02
C SER A 6 24.26 2.81 8.26
N SER A 7 23.97 2.45 9.50
CA SER A 7 22.73 1.75 9.88
C SER A 7 21.48 2.62 9.70
N TRP A 8 21.60 3.93 9.97
CA TRP A 8 20.51 4.88 9.73
C TRP A 8 20.29 5.03 8.22
N TRP A 9 21.36 5.23 7.44
CA TRP A 9 21.29 5.35 5.98
C TRP A 9 20.64 4.15 5.31
N THR A 10 20.96 2.91 5.72
CA THR A 10 20.29 1.72 5.21
C THR A 10 18.79 1.75 5.53
N SER A 11 18.40 2.11 6.76
CA SER A 11 16.99 2.23 7.16
C SER A 11 16.19 3.21 6.28
N PHE A 12 16.73 4.39 5.98
CA PHE A 12 16.08 5.36 5.08
C PHE A 12 15.91 4.80 3.67
N ARG A 13 16.95 4.14 3.15
CA ARG A 13 16.89 3.53 1.81
C ARG A 13 15.85 2.41 1.73
N HIS A 14 15.76 1.57 2.76
CA HIS A 14 14.73 0.53 2.81
C HIS A 14 13.34 1.14 2.83
N GLN A 15 13.09 2.19 3.61
CA GLN A 15 11.79 2.88 3.64
C GLN A 15 11.43 3.50 2.29
N ASP A 16 12.37 4.17 1.64
CA ASP A 16 12.15 4.81 0.34
C ASP A 16 11.81 3.77 -0.75
N ILE A 17 12.56 2.66 -0.80
CA ILE A 17 12.31 1.56 -1.73
C ILE A 17 10.94 0.91 -1.44
N SER A 18 10.63 0.60 -0.17
CA SER A 18 9.35 0.01 0.21
C SER A 18 8.17 0.90 -0.15
N LEU A 19 8.25 2.20 0.11
CA LEU A 19 7.20 3.15 -0.27
C LEU A 19 7.05 3.24 -1.79
N SER A 20 8.16 3.25 -2.54
CA SER A 20 8.13 3.25 -4.00
C SER A 20 7.46 2.00 -4.57
N MET A 21 7.72 0.82 -3.97
CA MET A 21 7.07 -0.43 -4.36
C MET A 21 5.57 -0.42 -4.05
N LEU A 22 5.18 0.07 -2.86
CA LEU A 22 3.77 0.22 -2.48
C LEU A 22 3.03 1.16 -3.43
N LEU A 23 3.64 2.30 -3.81
CA LEU A 23 3.07 3.24 -4.77
C LEU A 23 2.82 2.58 -6.13
N LYS A 24 3.77 1.79 -6.64
CA LYS A 24 3.59 1.04 -7.89
C LYS A 24 2.49 -0.01 -7.77
N LEU A 25 2.44 -0.73 -6.65
CA LEU A 25 1.40 -1.73 -6.39
C LEU A 25 0.00 -1.10 -6.41
N VAL A 26 -0.20 0.01 -5.69
CA VAL A 26 -1.49 0.70 -5.65
C VAL A 26 -1.87 1.23 -7.03
N LYS A 27 -0.93 1.83 -7.77
CA LYS A 27 -1.21 2.33 -9.13
C LYS A 27 -1.64 1.23 -10.10
N VAL A 28 -1.14 0.01 -9.94
CA VAL A 28 -1.45 -1.11 -10.85
C VAL A 28 -2.70 -1.88 -10.38
N PHE A 29 -2.82 -2.16 -9.09
CA PHE A 29 -3.81 -3.11 -8.55
C PHE A 29 -4.88 -2.46 -7.68
N GLY A 30 -4.70 -1.19 -7.26
CA GLY A 30 -5.60 -0.51 -6.32
C GLY A 30 -7.06 -0.55 -6.77
N SER A 31 -7.35 -0.08 -7.99
CA SER A 31 -8.72 -0.08 -8.53
C SER A 31 -9.34 -1.48 -8.53
N VAL A 32 -8.60 -2.51 -8.91
CA VAL A 32 -9.10 -3.89 -8.94
C VAL A 32 -9.44 -4.39 -7.54
N ILE A 33 -8.57 -4.12 -6.55
CA ILE A 33 -8.77 -4.54 -5.16
C ILE A 33 -10.04 -3.88 -4.57
N TYR A 34 -10.15 -2.55 -4.66
CA TYR A 34 -11.27 -1.80 -4.08
C TYR A 34 -12.60 -2.06 -4.81
N THR A 35 -12.58 -2.19 -6.13
CA THR A 35 -13.80 -2.46 -6.92
C THR A 35 -14.29 -3.90 -6.73
N SER A 36 -13.38 -4.87 -6.62
CA SER A 36 -13.75 -6.28 -6.40
C SER A 36 -14.49 -6.47 -5.08
N LEU A 37 -14.14 -5.70 -4.04
CA LEU A 37 -14.84 -5.72 -2.75
C LEU A 37 -16.20 -5.04 -2.76
N SER A 38 -16.37 -4.04 -3.63
CA SER A 38 -17.62 -3.27 -3.77
C SER A 38 -18.65 -3.93 -4.67
N THR A 39 -18.23 -4.92 -5.47
CA THR A 39 -19.13 -5.63 -6.39
C THR A 39 -19.65 -6.92 -5.74
N PRO A 40 -20.98 -7.11 -5.63
CA PRO A 40 -21.53 -8.33 -5.06
C PRO A 40 -21.18 -9.53 -5.94
N THR A 41 -20.51 -10.52 -5.37
CA THR A 41 -20.21 -11.79 -6.04
C THR A 41 -21.45 -12.69 -6.03
N SER A 42 -21.69 -13.41 -7.13
CA SER A 42 -22.75 -14.41 -7.20
C SER A 42 -22.41 -15.58 -6.27
N VAL A 43 -23.02 -15.59 -5.09
CA VAL A 43 -22.71 -16.53 -4.00
C VAL A 43 -23.13 -17.97 -4.38
N GLY A 44 -22.24 -18.94 -4.17
CA GLY A 44 -22.62 -20.34 -3.97
C GLY A 44 -22.34 -21.33 -5.10
N VAL A 45 -21.68 -20.95 -6.19
CA VAL A 45 -21.30 -21.90 -7.28
C VAL A 45 -19.85 -21.79 -7.73
N ASP A 46 -19.19 -20.64 -7.53
CA ASP A 46 -17.82 -20.39 -8.02
C ASP A 46 -16.79 -20.28 -6.87
N ILE A 47 -16.25 -21.44 -6.49
CA ILE A 47 -15.19 -21.58 -5.47
C ILE A 47 -13.93 -20.79 -5.85
N GLU A 48 -13.65 -20.62 -7.15
CA GLU A 48 -12.47 -19.89 -7.59
C GLU A 48 -12.65 -18.38 -7.41
N ALA A 49 -13.85 -17.86 -7.70
CA ALA A 49 -14.20 -16.46 -7.42
C ALA A 49 -14.19 -16.16 -5.91
N GLU A 50 -14.65 -17.09 -5.06
CA GLU A 50 -14.59 -16.95 -3.60
C GLU A 50 -13.14 -16.86 -3.09
N LYS A 51 -12.23 -17.73 -3.56
CA LYS A 51 -10.80 -17.66 -3.20
C LYS A 51 -10.13 -16.38 -3.71
N ARG A 52 -10.56 -15.87 -4.88
CA ARG A 52 -10.05 -14.61 -5.42
C ARG A 52 -10.47 -13.44 -4.53
N MET A 53 -11.74 -13.44 -4.08
CA MET A 53 -12.28 -12.45 -3.16
C MET A 53 -11.55 -12.46 -1.81
N GLU A 54 -11.28 -13.64 -1.24
CA GLU A 54 -10.53 -13.77 0.01
C GLU A 54 -9.14 -13.12 -0.09
N ARG A 55 -8.43 -13.34 -1.21
CA ARG A 55 -7.13 -12.69 -1.45
C ARG A 55 -7.25 -11.17 -1.57
N TYR A 56 -8.25 -10.65 -2.28
CA TYR A 56 -8.45 -9.20 -2.37
C TYR A 56 -8.80 -8.58 -1.02
N ASN A 57 -9.57 -9.28 -0.19
CA ASN A 57 -9.89 -8.83 1.16
C ASN A 57 -8.63 -8.71 2.03
N LEU A 58 -7.72 -9.70 1.97
CA LEU A 58 -6.43 -9.63 2.67
C LEU A 58 -5.58 -8.46 2.16
N CYS A 59 -5.49 -8.27 0.84
CA CYS A 59 -4.77 -7.13 0.27
C CYS A 59 -5.36 -5.78 0.73
N PHE A 60 -6.68 -5.65 0.76
CA PHE A 60 -7.36 -4.45 1.23
C PHE A 60 -7.03 -4.14 2.69
N ILE A 61 -7.12 -5.13 3.58
CA ILE A 61 -6.78 -4.96 5.00
C ILE A 61 -5.34 -4.45 5.16
N GLU A 62 -4.39 -5.00 4.42
CA GLU A 62 -3.00 -4.54 4.46
C GLU A 62 -2.84 -3.12 3.88
N LEU A 63 -3.58 -2.77 2.83
CA LEU A 63 -3.58 -1.40 2.28
C LEU A 63 -4.16 -0.38 3.27
N GLU A 64 -5.22 -0.72 4.01
CA GLU A 64 -5.78 0.13 5.06
C GLU A 64 -4.78 0.35 6.21
N LYS A 65 -4.01 -0.69 6.57
CA LYS A 65 -2.89 -0.53 7.53
C LYS A 65 -1.82 0.41 6.99
N VAL A 66 -1.46 0.31 5.70
CA VAL A 66 -0.52 1.23 5.06
C VAL A 66 -1.02 2.67 5.15
N LYS A 67 -2.30 2.94 4.84
CA LYS A 67 -2.91 4.28 4.97
C LYS A 67 -2.70 4.86 6.37
N SER A 68 -2.90 4.06 7.41
CA SER A 68 -2.74 4.51 8.81
C SER A 68 -1.32 4.97 9.14
N CYS A 69 -0.30 4.46 8.45
CA CYS A 69 1.11 4.79 8.65
C CYS A 69 1.55 6.04 7.85
N LEU A 70 0.85 6.41 6.77
CA LEU A 70 1.26 7.50 5.87
C LEU A 70 1.38 8.89 6.53
N PRO A 71 0.53 9.29 7.48
CA PRO A 71 0.68 10.58 8.16
C PRO A 71 2.01 10.71 8.89
N ALA A 72 2.52 9.62 9.47
CA ALA A 72 3.81 9.63 10.17
C ALA A 72 4.99 9.78 9.20
N LEU A 73 4.91 9.11 8.04
CA LEU A 73 5.95 9.16 7.01
C LEU A 73 5.97 10.50 6.27
N SER A 74 4.80 11.11 6.04
CA SER A 74 4.66 12.41 5.39
C SER A 74 5.31 13.56 6.18
N ARG A 75 5.49 13.40 7.50
CA ARG A 75 6.17 14.39 8.36
C ARG A 75 7.70 14.32 8.32
N ARG A 76 8.30 13.29 7.72
CA ARG A 76 9.77 13.07 7.74
C ARG A 76 10.57 13.95 6.74
N GLY A 77 9.89 14.70 5.88
CA GLY A 77 10.52 15.49 4.80
C GLY A 77 11.20 14.63 3.73
N GLY A 78 11.79 15.28 2.72
CA GLY A 78 12.57 14.60 1.67
C GLY A 78 11.77 13.68 0.75
N SER A 79 12.46 12.72 0.12
CA SER A 79 11.87 11.78 -0.86
C SER A 79 10.81 10.86 -0.25
N ILE A 80 11.00 10.47 1.01
CA ILE A 80 10.06 9.64 1.78
C ILE A 80 8.72 10.36 1.93
N ALA A 81 8.73 11.64 2.34
CA ALA A 81 7.50 12.41 2.49
C ALA A 81 6.79 12.61 1.15
N LYS A 82 7.54 12.90 0.07
CA LYS A 82 6.98 13.03 -1.28
C LYS A 82 6.29 11.74 -1.72
N THR A 83 6.98 10.60 -1.64
CA THR A 83 6.43 9.30 -2.05
C THR A 83 5.23 8.90 -1.18
N ALA A 84 5.26 9.19 0.13
CA ALA A 84 4.14 8.94 1.02
C ALA A 84 2.90 9.76 0.67
N GLN A 85 3.08 11.04 0.29
CA GLN A 85 1.98 11.89 -0.19
C GLN A 85 1.40 11.39 -1.51
N GLU A 86 2.25 11.03 -2.48
CA GLU A 86 1.81 10.43 -3.75
C GLU A 86 1.04 9.12 -3.52
N LEU A 87 1.50 8.29 -2.60
CA LEU A 87 0.82 7.06 -2.22
C LEU A 87 -0.52 7.34 -1.54
N ASN A 88 -0.61 8.35 -0.68
CA ASN A 88 -1.87 8.73 -0.05
C ASN A 88 -2.91 9.19 -1.11
N LEU A 89 -2.48 10.01 -2.07
CA LEU A 89 -3.34 10.45 -3.18
C LEU A 89 -3.81 9.26 -4.02
N ALA A 90 -2.90 8.39 -4.46
CA ALA A 90 -3.23 7.21 -5.25
C ALA A 90 -4.21 6.28 -4.53
N LEU A 91 -4.09 6.14 -3.21
CA LEU A 91 -5.02 5.36 -2.39
C LEU A 91 -6.39 6.03 -2.28
N HIS A 92 -6.46 7.37 -2.16
CA HIS A 92 -7.71 8.11 -2.18
C HIS A 92 -8.44 8.01 -3.52
N GLU A 93 -7.71 7.99 -4.64
CA GLU A 93 -8.31 7.90 -5.99
C GLU A 93 -8.98 6.56 -6.27
N VAL A 94 -8.51 5.47 -5.64
CA VAL A 94 -9.02 4.11 -5.87
C VAL A 94 -9.99 3.62 -4.81
N SER A 95 -10.16 4.36 -3.71
CA SER A 95 -11.06 3.98 -2.60
C SER A 95 -12.51 4.38 -2.84
#